data_AF-A0A369IBU6-F1
#
_entry.id   AF-A0A369IBU6-F1
#
_cell.length_a   1.000
_cell.length_b   1.000
_cell.length_c   1.000
_cell.angle_alpha   90.00
_cell.angle_beta   90.00
_cell.angle_gamma   90.00
#
_symmetry.space_group_name_H-M   'P 1'
#
loop_
_entity.id
_entity.type
_entity.pdbx_description
1 polymer ?
#
loop_
_entity_poly.entity_id
_entity_poly.type
_entity_poly.pdbx_seq_one_letter_code
_entity_poly.pdbx_strand_id
1 'polypeptide(L)'
;MKKEFVCLPITDLLKYGSHAINRGSVSGKDVWVLKDNQQNPVAHQYIEEGKLPFQNVYCLLEKDAFASHKSHKLLIEAFLAGCLF
;
A
#
# COMPACT_ATOMS: atom_id res chain seq x y z
N MET A 1 -15.59 5.84 19.98
CA MET A 1 -15.36 6.77 18.85
C MET A 1 -15.56 5.99 17.55
N LYS A 2 -16.20 6.59 16.54
CA LYS A 2 -16.26 5.98 15.20
C LYS A 2 -14.89 6.18 14.54
N LYS A 3 -14.32 5.10 13.98
CA LYS A 3 -13.09 5.17 13.20
C LYS A 3 -13.39 5.84 11.87
N GLU A 4 -12.67 6.92 11.54
CA GLU A 4 -12.74 7.57 10.23
C GLU A 4 -11.63 7.04 9.33
N PHE A 5 -11.96 6.76 8.06
CA PHE A 5 -11.00 6.27 7.08
C PHE A 5 -10.82 7.26 5.94
N VAL A 6 -9.60 7.33 5.42
CA VAL A 6 -9.21 8.16 4.27
C VAL A 6 -8.65 7.28 3.16
N CYS A 7 -9.01 7.59 1.92
CA CYS A 7 -8.48 6.93 0.73
C CYS A 7 -7.29 7.74 0.22
N LEU A 8 -6.12 7.11 0.10
CA LEU A 8 -4.89 7.79 -0.30
C LEU A 8 -4.08 6.96 -1.31
N PRO A 9 -3.37 7.61 -2.24
CA PRO A 9 -2.44 6.92 -3.13
C PRO A 9 -1.38 6.17 -2.33
N ILE A 10 -1.04 4.93 -2.73
CA ILE A 10 0.07 4.19 -2.12
C ILE A 10 1.38 4.98 -2.23
N THR A 11 1.58 5.74 -3.30
CA THR A 11 2.76 6.60 -3.47
C THR A 11 2.96 7.59 -2.34
N ASP A 12 1.86 8.07 -1.73
CA ASP A 12 1.96 8.97 -0.59
C ASP A 12 2.33 8.19 0.67
N LEU A 13 1.75 7.01 0.89
CA LEU A 13 2.14 6.10 1.98
C LEU A 13 3.65 5.77 1.96
N LEU A 14 4.24 5.58 0.79
CA LEU A 14 5.68 5.33 0.64
C LEU A 14 6.53 6.53 1.11
N LYS A 15 6.06 7.77 0.93
CA LYS A 15 6.79 8.99 1.36
C LYS A 15 6.87 9.10 2.88
N TYR A 16 5.88 8.58 3.61
CA TYR A 16 5.84 8.63 5.08
C TYR A 16 6.70 7.56 5.76
N GLY A 17 7.43 6.76 4.96
CA GLY A 17 8.63 6.08 5.42
C GLY A 17 8.35 4.92 6.38
N SER A 18 8.18 3.73 5.80
CA SER A 18 8.50 2.42 6.40
C SER A 18 8.14 1.26 5.45
N HIS A 19 7.44 1.54 4.35
CA HIS A 19 7.02 0.54 3.38
C HIS A 19 8.06 0.37 2.29
N ALA A 20 8.25 -0.86 1.82
CA ALA A 20 9.17 -1.17 0.74
C ALA A 20 8.41 -1.86 -0.40
N ILE A 21 8.83 -1.57 -1.64
CA ILE A 21 8.35 -2.29 -2.82
C ILE A 21 9.53 -3.10 -3.36
N ASN A 22 9.33 -4.40 -3.48
CA ASN A 22 10.32 -5.33 -4.01
C ASN A 22 9.72 -6.16 -5.14
N ARG A 23 10.57 -6.68 -6.02
CA ARG A 23 10.17 -7.69 -7.00
C ARG A 23 10.03 -9.05 -6.30
N GLY A 24 9.03 -9.83 -6.71
CA GLY A 24 8.80 -11.19 -6.22
C GLY A 24 8.15 -12.07 -7.29
N SER A 25 7.81 -13.30 -6.92
CA SER A 25 7.11 -14.25 -7.77
C SER A 25 5.93 -14.88 -7.03
N VAL A 26 4.75 -14.89 -7.65
CA VAL A 26 3.54 -15.55 -7.15
C VAL A 26 3.00 -16.45 -8.24
N SER A 27 2.89 -17.75 -7.96
CA SER A 27 2.43 -18.77 -8.92
C SER A 27 3.17 -18.73 -10.26
N GLY A 28 4.49 -18.49 -10.22
CA GLY A 28 5.35 -18.45 -11.39
C GLY A 28 5.26 -17.17 -12.24
N LYS A 29 4.51 -16.16 -11.79
CA LYS A 29 4.42 -14.84 -12.44
C LYS A 29 5.14 -13.78 -11.61
N ASP A 30 5.81 -12.86 -12.31
CA ASP A 30 6.49 -11.74 -11.67
C ASP A 30 5.49 -10.73 -11.10
N VAL A 31 5.76 -10.28 -9.88
CA VAL A 31 4.94 -9.31 -9.16
C VAL A 31 5.78 -8.23 -8.48
N TRP A 32 5.20 -7.06 -8.30
CA TRP A 32 5.59 -6.10 -7.28
C TRP A 32 4.97 -6.50 -5.95
N VAL A 33 5.75 -6.51 -4.88
CA VAL A 33 5.31 -6.85 -3.53
C VAL A 33 5.49 -5.64 -2.63
N LEU A 34 4.38 -5.16 -2.05
CA LEU A 34 4.38 -4.14 -1.01
C LEU A 34 4.58 -4.82 0.34
N LYS A 35 5.57 -4.35 1.09
CA LYS A 35 5.86 -4.80 2.45
C LYS A 35 5.59 -3.72 3.47
N ASP A 36 5.09 -4.12 4.63
CA ASP A 36 4.96 -3.26 5.80
C ASP A 36 6.33 -2.96 6.44
N ASN A 37 6.29 -2.20 7.53
CA ASN A 37 7.46 -1.83 8.33
C ASN A 37 8.19 -3.02 8.99
N GLN A 38 7.54 -4.18 9.11
CA GLN A 38 8.08 -5.43 9.63
C GLN A 38 8.54 -6.37 8.50
N GLN A 39 8.56 -5.88 7.25
CA GLN A 39 8.89 -6.66 6.05
C GLN A 39 7.89 -7.77 5.70
N ASN A 40 6.68 -7.74 6.28
CA ASN A 40 5.62 -8.67 5.91
C ASN A 40 4.95 -8.21 4.61
N PRO A 41 4.68 -9.13 3.67
CA PRO A 41 3.95 -8.80 2.45
C PRO A 41 2.49 -8.45 2.77
N VAL A 42 2.03 -7.30 2.30
CA VAL A 42 0.65 -6.82 2.52
C VAL A 42 -0.15 -6.69 1.21
N ALA A 43 0.53 -6.54 0.07
CA ALA A 43 -0.10 -6.59 -1.24
C ALA A 43 0.87 -7.07 -2.32
N HIS A 44 0.31 -7.56 -3.42
CA HIS A 44 1.03 -7.85 -4.65
C HIS A 44 0.30 -7.27 -5.86
N GLN A 45 1.06 -6.85 -6.87
CA GLN A 45 0.57 -6.40 -8.17
C GLN A 45 1.36 -7.13 -9.25
N TYR A 46 0.69 -7.76 -10.21
CA TYR A 46 1.38 -8.33 -11.37
C TYR A 46 2.16 -7.26 -12.13
N ILE A 47 3.38 -7.59 -12.55
CA ILE A 47 4.17 -6.66 -13.36
C ILE A 47 3.57 -6.60 -14.75
N GLU A 48 3.24 -5.39 -15.17
CA GLU A 48 2.81 -5.09 -16.53
C GLU A 48 3.86 -4.21 -17.19
N GLU A 49 4.17 -4.49 -18.46
CA GLU A 49 5.15 -3.74 -19.22
C GLU A 49 4.73 -2.26 -19.33
N GLY A 50 5.67 -1.35 -19.04
CA GLY A 50 5.43 0.09 -19.08
C GLY A 50 4.67 0.67 -17.88
N LYS A 51 4.22 -0.14 -16.90
CA LYS A 51 3.57 0.35 -15.67
C LYS A 51 4.53 0.43 -14.49
N LEU A 52 4.43 1.52 -13.73
CA LEU A 52 5.18 1.68 -12.48
C LEU A 52 4.55 0.84 -11.35
N PRO A 53 5.33 0.38 -10.37
CA PRO A 53 4.81 -0.35 -9.22
C PRO A 53 3.73 0.45 -8.49
N PHE A 54 2.58 -0.18 -8.25
CA PHE A 54 1.42 0.38 -7.55
C PHE A 54 0.94 1.74 -8.09
N GLN A 55 1.16 2.00 -9.39
CA GLN A 55 0.64 3.18 -10.07
C GLN A 55 -0.91 3.18 -10.03
N ASN A 56 -1.49 4.29 -9.62
CA ASN A 56 -2.95 4.46 -9.47
C ASN A 56 -3.61 3.45 -8.52
N VAL A 57 -2.85 2.92 -7.55
CA VAL A 57 -3.39 2.08 -6.48
C VAL A 57 -3.56 2.93 -5.22
N TYR A 58 -4.74 2.81 -4.62
CA TYR A 58 -5.13 3.55 -3.43
C TYR A 58 -5.32 2.58 -2.25
N CYS A 59 -5.08 3.09 -1.05
CA CYS A 59 -5.27 2.38 0.21
C CYS A 59 -6.27 3.13 1.09
N LEU A 60 -7.13 2.39 1.80
CA LEU A 60 -7.94 2.94 2.90
C LEU A 60 -7.13 2.85 4.20
N LEU A 61 -7.02 3.98 4.91
CA LEU A 61 -6.28 4.11 6.16
C LEU A 61 -7.10 4.83 7.21
N GLU A 62 -6.97 4.44 8.48
CA GLU A 62 -7.57 5.20 9.60
C GLU A 62 -6.93 6.59 9.69
N LYS A 63 -7.75 7.65 9.70
CA LYS A 63 -7.32 9.06 9.61
C LYS A 63 -6.30 9.46 10.67
N ASP A 64 -6.46 8.94 11.89
CA ASP A 64 -5.57 9.23 13.02
C ASP A 64 -4.21 8.51 12.94
N ALA A 65 -4.06 7.52 12.04
CA ALA A 65 -2.78 6.85 11.80
C ALA A 65 -1.73 7.81 11.20
N PHE A 66 -2.16 8.90 10.55
CA PHE A 66 -1.26 9.94 10.03
C PHE A 66 -0.64 10.82 11.12
N ALA A 67 -1.40 11.10 12.17
CA ALA A 67 -0.96 11.98 13.26
C ALA A 67 -0.02 11.26 14.25
N SER A 68 -0.09 9.93 14.29
CA SER A 68 0.75 9.10 15.15
C SER A 68 1.98 8.61 14.39
N HIS A 69 3.05 9.41 14.39
CA HIS A 69 4.39 9.00 13.90
C HIS A 69 4.99 7.78 14.64
N LYS A 70 4.24 7.12 15.54
CA LYS A 70 4.75 6.12 16.50
C LYS A 70 3.96 4.80 16.56
N SER A 71 2.90 4.57 15.79
CA SER A 71 2.12 3.33 15.96
C SER A 71 2.15 2.43 14.72
N HIS A 72 2.85 1.31 14.89
CA HIS A 72 3.27 0.29 13.94
C HIS A 72 2.15 -0.60 13.36
N LYS A 73 0.99 -0.06 12.99
CA LYS A 73 -0.03 -0.82 12.27
C LYS A 73 -0.82 0.10 11.35
N LEU A 74 -0.25 0.39 10.19
CA LEU A 74 -1.05 0.84 9.05
C LEU A 74 -1.89 -0.36 8.62
N LEU A 75 -3.08 -0.48 9.23
CA LEU A 75 -4.11 -1.42 8.83
C LEU A 75 -4.64 -0.94 7.48
N ILE A 76 -4.01 -1.41 6.41
CA ILE A 76 -4.54 -1.26 5.06
C ILE A 76 -5.70 -2.23 4.95
N GLU A 77 -6.93 -1.72 5.05
CA GLU A 77 -8.13 -2.57 5.04
C GLU A 77 -8.50 -3.02 3.62
N ALA A 78 -8.14 -2.23 2.60
CA ALA A 78 -8.40 -2.55 1.21
C ALA A 78 -7.42 -1.85 0.27
N PHE A 79 -7.14 -2.53 -0.84
CA PHE A 79 -6.44 -1.99 -2.00
C PHE A 79 -7.46 -1.77 -3.12
N LEU A 80 -7.56 -0.54 -3.61
CA LEU A 80 -8.43 -0.20 -4.73
C LEU A 80 -7.57 0.11 -5.95
N ALA A 81 -7.71 -0.69 -7.00
CA ALA A 81 -7.16 -0.41 -8.31
C ALA A 81 -8.19 0.42 -9.11
N GLY A 82 -7.81 1.63 -9.51
CA GLY A 82 -8.65 2.47 -10.38
C GLY A 82 -9.80 3.19 -9.65
N CYS A 83 -9.51 3.96 -8.60
CA CYS A 83 -10.47 4.96 -8.13
C CYS A 83 -10.67 6.02 -9.22
N LEU A 84 -11.75 5.87 -9.99
CA LEU A 84 -12.37 6.96 -10.73
C LEU A 84 -12.95 7.92 -9.68
N PHE A 85 -12.31 9.08 -9.51
CA PHE A 85 -12.92 10.25 -8.91
C PHE A 85 -13.67 11.03 -10.00
#